data_AF-A0A7S1YZA8-F1
#
_entry.id   AF-A0A7S1YZA8-F1
#
_cell.length_a   1.000
_cell.length_b   1.000
_cell.length_c   1.000
_cell.angle_alpha   90.00
_cell.angle_beta   90.00
_cell.angle_gamma   90.00
#
_symmetry.space_group_name_H-M   'P 1'
#
loop_
_entity.id
_entity.type
_entity.pdbx_description
1 polymer ?
#
loop_
_entity_poly.entity_id
_entity_poly.type
_entity_poly.pdbx_seq_one_letter_code
_entity_poly.pdbx_strand_id
1 'polypeptide(L)'
;MVGWIQKRIMITGYCSSLWKEEHSITAIEFLSEPSTTSLFASVNRVSNELIVCKNKPPLPSAGVKDVAFFVRYEGCSITLSNISAVVQFGTFAIKQTAASVFKIMEKVFYPHIFSCGEWNESTKKELMFLYHRFMASLTESSNEAAGKTTLYLPVLNNDPPPDAESASLDREWVQQLEAIVIHWTRQIKRVLNNQDDKFDLDLSGPMEEIKFWRRRAENLAGISKQLLSNDVRHIVSILKKSNSVYLAPLEALRIEERSKEAEDNLKFLEILAAPCEELVSLDPANLPSILPHLVNCARLICSRSTYYGAKGRIVGLLQKISNEIIRVCRNHISLDDVFGGDVNSSMKSLRHSINCCTEWKNVYKRTAVCVNKEPCIGKQHHKTGAKWDFDEVTIFAQVNAFIQRCRELTEICIGRLQFVCSSPLVENGAINNASIPKFGGTSGPQIMKSLSGIEQTYTSHVEQLQKVDYDILNVRTSQWHKDFNNYKIAVKV
;
A
#
# COMPACT_ATOMS: atom_id res chain seq x y z
N MET A 1 35.68 13.40 30.47
CA MET A 1 34.54 12.48 30.20
C MET A 1 34.00 12.62 28.78
N VAL A 2 33.79 13.83 28.23
CA VAL A 2 33.36 14.01 26.82
C VAL A 2 34.29 13.29 25.82
N GLY A 3 35.62 13.43 25.99
CA GLY A 3 36.59 12.70 25.15
C GLY A 3 36.50 11.16 25.26
N TRP A 4 35.89 10.61 26.31
CA TRP A 4 35.63 9.17 26.44
C TRP A 4 34.49 8.74 25.51
N ILE A 5 33.46 9.57 25.37
CA ILE A 5 32.32 9.38 24.44
C ILE A 5 32.82 9.50 23.00
N GLN A 6 33.54 10.58 22.67
CA GLN A 6 34.06 10.83 21.32
C GLN A 6 34.89 9.67 20.77
N LYS A 7 35.72 9.03 21.60
CA LYS A 7 36.56 7.88 21.20
C LYS A 7 35.77 6.59 20.95
N ARG A 8 34.52 6.50 21.41
CA ARG A 8 33.66 5.30 21.33
C ARG A 8 32.53 5.43 20.32
N ILE A 9 32.46 6.54 19.60
CA ILE A 9 31.55 6.71 18.47
C ILE A 9 32.13 5.94 17.28
N MET A 10 31.58 4.75 17.04
CA MET A 10 32.01 3.81 16.00
C MET A 10 30.99 3.75 14.86
N ILE A 11 30.68 4.91 14.27
CA ILE A 11 29.73 5.03 13.14
C ILE A 11 30.46 5.37 11.84
N THR A 12 29.93 4.89 10.72
CA THR A 12 30.56 5.14 9.42
C THR A 12 30.49 6.62 9.02
N GLY A 13 31.65 7.21 8.68
CA GLY A 13 31.77 8.61 8.26
C GLY A 13 32.00 9.60 9.41
N TYR A 14 32.11 9.14 10.66
CA TYR A 14 32.51 9.99 11.76
C TYR A 14 34.02 10.29 11.73
N CYS A 15 34.35 11.56 11.88
CA CYS A 15 35.70 12.05 12.16
C CYS A 15 35.61 13.00 13.35
N SER A 16 36.64 13.03 14.20
CA SER A 16 36.70 13.94 15.36
C SER A 16 36.58 15.42 14.96
N SER A 17 36.89 15.78 13.71
CA SER A 17 36.72 17.12 13.16
C SER A 17 35.25 17.54 12.98
N LEU A 18 34.30 16.60 12.94
CA LEU A 18 32.87 16.90 12.86
C LEU A 18 32.27 17.28 14.22
N TRP A 19 33.05 17.19 15.30
CA TRP A 19 32.59 17.47 16.65
C TRP A 19 32.59 18.99 16.94
N LYS A 20 31.41 19.60 16.99
CA LYS A 20 31.18 21.00 17.35
C LYS A 20 30.91 21.19 18.86
N GLU A 21 30.98 22.44 19.32
CA GLU A 21 30.75 22.83 20.72
C GLU A 21 29.33 22.48 21.20
N GLU A 22 28.33 22.63 20.33
CA GLU A 22 26.94 22.22 20.59
C GLU A 22 26.82 20.74 21.01
N HIS A 23 27.61 19.85 20.42
CA HIS A 23 27.61 18.42 20.78
C HIS A 23 28.27 18.18 22.14
N SER A 24 29.29 18.98 22.49
CA SER A 24 29.89 18.94 23.83
C SER A 24 28.86 19.32 24.89
N ILE A 25 28.02 20.33 24.64
CA ILE A 25 26.94 20.73 25.56
C ILE A 25 25.98 19.55 25.79
N THR A 26 25.48 18.94 24.72
CA THR A 26 24.55 17.78 24.84
C THR A 26 25.20 16.58 25.54
N ALA A 27 26.48 16.32 25.28
CA ALA A 27 27.21 15.25 25.95
C ALA A 27 27.44 15.55 27.45
N ILE A 28 27.72 16.80 27.81
CA ILE A 28 27.89 17.23 29.21
C ILE A 28 26.56 17.13 29.96
N GLU A 29 25.44 17.49 29.35
CA GLU A 29 24.11 17.31 29.92
C GLU A 29 23.84 15.83 30.22
N PHE A 30 24.10 14.93 29.27
CA PHE A 30 24.00 13.48 29.51
C PHE A 30 24.91 13.01 30.65
N LEU A 31 26.12 13.55 30.78
CA LEU A 31 27.04 13.14 31.85
C LEU A 31 26.63 13.68 33.23
N SER A 32 26.06 14.89 33.28
CA SER A 32 25.85 15.64 34.52
C SER A 32 24.44 15.51 35.08
N GLU A 33 23.43 15.40 34.22
CA GLU A 33 22.02 15.51 34.61
C GLU A 33 21.36 14.13 34.69
N PRO A 34 21.07 13.57 35.89
CA PRO A 34 20.61 12.18 36.05
C PRO A 34 19.30 11.82 35.34
N SER A 35 18.50 12.82 34.95
CA SER A 35 17.26 12.69 34.16
C SER A 35 17.52 12.27 32.71
N THR A 36 18.71 12.55 32.17
CA THR A 36 19.06 12.20 30.79
C THR A 36 19.61 10.78 30.77
N THR A 37 18.80 9.82 30.34
CA THR A 37 19.14 8.38 30.41
C THR A 37 19.85 7.86 29.15
N SER A 38 19.73 8.57 28.03
CA SER A 38 20.33 8.15 26.76
C SER A 38 20.85 9.31 25.91
N LEU A 39 21.93 9.02 25.18
CA LEU A 39 22.58 9.88 24.21
C LEU A 39 22.76 9.10 22.90
N PHE A 40 22.42 9.72 21.78
CA PHE A 40 22.53 9.15 20.44
C PHE A 40 23.41 10.03 19.56
N ALA A 41 24.23 9.42 18.72
CA ALA A 41 25.07 10.12 17.75
C ALA A 41 24.94 9.46 16.37
N SER A 42 24.77 10.25 15.31
CA SER A 42 24.75 9.78 13.93
C SER A 42 25.29 10.83 12.96
N VAL A 43 25.86 10.40 11.83
CA VAL A 43 26.31 11.31 10.77
C VAL A 43 25.29 11.30 9.64
N ASN A 44 24.77 12.48 9.30
CA ASN A 44 23.98 12.67 8.09
C ASN A 44 24.93 12.80 6.90
N ARG A 45 24.98 11.78 6.04
CA ARG A 45 25.88 11.75 4.88
C ARG A 45 25.53 12.77 3.79
N VAL A 46 24.30 13.29 3.76
CA VAL A 46 23.87 14.28 2.75
C VAL A 46 24.38 15.67 3.11
N SER A 47 24.25 16.07 4.38
CA SER A 47 24.79 17.34 4.88
C SER A 47 26.24 17.25 5.37
N ASN A 48 26.77 16.03 5.53
CA ASN A 48 28.06 15.74 6.16
C ASN A 48 28.18 16.31 7.58
N GLU A 49 27.08 16.28 8.35
CA GLU A 49 27.04 16.82 9.71
C GLU A 49 26.80 15.72 10.75
N LEU A 50 27.41 15.92 11.93
CA LEU A 50 27.16 15.09 13.11
C LEU A 50 25.89 15.57 13.81
N ILE A 51 24.99 14.64 14.09
CA ILE A 51 23.77 14.85 14.85
C ILE A 51 23.95 14.14 16.18
N VAL A 52 23.85 14.90 17.28
CA VAL A 52 23.86 14.36 18.65
C VAL A 52 22.54 14.71 19.33
N CYS A 53 21.82 13.71 19.82
CA CYS A 53 20.50 13.86 20.43
C CYS A 53 20.43 13.17 21.79
N LYS A 54 19.59 13.68 22.69
CA LYS A 54 19.35 13.11 24.02
C LYS A 54 17.95 12.52 24.13
N ASN A 55 17.79 11.45 24.91
CA ASN A 55 16.55 10.75 25.25
C ASN A 55 15.75 10.13 24.09
N LYS A 56 15.92 10.61 22.86
CA LYS A 56 15.29 10.08 21.65
C LYS A 56 16.33 9.94 20.53
N PRO A 57 16.30 8.83 19.78
CA PRO A 57 17.17 8.68 18.62
C PRO A 57 16.77 9.68 17.52
N PRO A 58 17.72 10.07 16.65
CA PRO A 58 17.42 10.93 15.52
C PRO A 58 16.41 10.27 14.59
N LEU A 59 15.53 11.09 13.98
CA LEU A 59 14.54 10.61 13.02
C LEU A 59 15.23 9.92 11.82
N PRO A 60 14.70 8.79 11.32
CA PRO A 60 15.23 8.15 10.12
C PRO A 60 15.16 9.12 8.93
N SER A 61 16.31 9.55 8.43
CA SER A 61 16.41 10.40 7.23
C SER A 61 17.33 9.73 6.21
N ALA A 62 17.22 10.11 4.93
CA ALA A 62 17.90 9.44 3.82
C ALA A 62 19.44 9.37 3.98
N GLY A 63 20.04 10.27 4.76
CA GLY A 63 21.48 10.34 4.99
C GLY A 63 22.00 9.58 6.23
N VAL A 64 21.14 9.11 7.12
CA VAL A 64 21.50 8.55 8.43
C VAL A 64 21.48 7.02 8.34
N LYS A 65 22.66 6.38 8.42
CA LYS A 65 22.80 4.91 8.31
C LYS A 65 23.00 4.21 9.65
N ASP A 66 23.95 4.71 10.44
CA ASP A 66 24.35 4.10 11.71
C ASP A 66 24.12 5.07 12.86
N VAL A 67 23.68 4.55 14.00
CA VAL A 67 23.47 5.32 15.23
C VAL A 67 24.30 4.69 16.34
N ALA A 68 25.21 5.48 16.93
CA ALA A 68 25.84 5.15 18.18
C ALA A 68 24.89 5.53 19.32
N PHE A 69 24.78 4.68 20.33
CA PHE A 69 24.00 4.94 21.54
C PHE A 69 24.87 4.83 22.78
N PHE A 70 24.52 5.61 23.79
CA PHE A 70 25.04 5.54 25.14
C PHE A 70 23.84 5.59 26.09
N VAL A 71 23.72 4.61 26.97
CA VAL A 71 22.57 4.46 27.87
C VAL A 71 23.07 4.19 29.28
N ARG A 72 22.37 4.74 30.27
CA ARG A 72 22.57 4.45 31.70
C ARG A 72 21.22 4.20 32.38
N TYR A 73 21.27 3.60 33.56
CA TYR A 73 20.11 3.52 34.45
C TYR A 73 19.71 4.89 34.99
N GLU A 74 18.42 5.11 35.18
CA GLU A 74 17.86 6.35 35.72
C GLU A 74 18.38 6.63 37.14
N GLY A 75 18.73 7.89 37.41
CA GLY A 75 19.25 8.31 38.72
C GLY A 75 20.73 7.99 38.98
N CYS A 76 21.44 7.34 38.05
CA CYS A 76 22.86 7.01 38.23
C CYS A 76 23.78 8.20 37.88
N SER A 77 24.62 8.64 38.84
CA SER A 77 25.62 9.69 38.62
C SER A 77 26.87 9.14 37.91
N ILE A 78 27.32 9.81 36.85
CA ILE A 78 28.51 9.41 36.10
C ILE A 78 29.72 10.18 36.64
N THR A 79 30.75 9.44 37.03
CA THR A 79 32.07 9.94 37.43
C THR A 79 33.13 9.40 36.49
N LEU A 80 34.32 10.00 36.54
CA LEU A 80 35.44 9.58 35.67
C LEU A 80 35.90 8.14 35.94
N SER A 81 35.66 7.64 37.16
CA SER A 81 36.01 6.27 37.57
C SER A 81 34.92 5.24 37.26
N ASN A 82 33.64 5.62 37.21
CA ASN A 82 32.53 4.67 37.02
C ASN A 82 31.99 4.62 35.58
N ILE A 83 32.35 5.59 34.72
CA ILE A 83 31.76 5.77 33.38
C ILE A 83 31.77 4.50 32.53
N SER A 84 32.85 3.69 32.60
CA SER A 84 32.97 2.45 31.84
C SER A 84 32.11 1.29 32.35
N ALA A 85 31.70 1.32 33.62
CA ALA A 85 30.84 0.30 34.22
C ALA A 85 29.36 0.68 34.13
N VAL A 86 29.05 1.97 34.21
CA VAL A 86 27.67 2.50 34.27
C VAL A 86 27.09 2.75 32.88
N VAL A 87 27.90 3.22 31.93
CA VAL A 87 27.42 3.59 30.59
C VAL A 87 27.56 2.40 29.65
N GLN A 88 26.43 1.86 29.22
CA GLN A 88 26.37 0.90 28.13
C GLN A 88 26.41 1.66 26.80
N PHE A 89 27.23 1.20 25.86
CA PHE A 89 27.37 1.84 24.56
C PHE A 89 27.42 0.82 23.44
N GLY A 90 27.01 1.23 22.25
CA GLY A 90 27.02 0.38 21.08
C GLY A 90 26.67 1.14 19.82
N THR A 91 26.58 0.43 18.71
CA THR A 91 26.19 0.99 17.41
C THR A 91 25.24 0.03 16.72
N PHE A 92 24.18 0.58 16.11
CA PHE A 92 23.26 -0.19 15.28
C PHE A 92 22.98 0.54 13.97
N ALA A 93 22.75 -0.22 12.91
CA ALA A 93 22.32 0.31 11.62
C ALA A 93 20.80 0.45 11.60
N ILE A 94 20.28 1.63 11.27
CA ILE A 94 18.83 1.94 11.32
C ILE A 94 18.02 0.98 10.46
N LYS A 95 18.54 0.60 9.29
CA LYS A 95 17.85 -0.31 8.36
C LYS A 95 17.90 -1.78 8.78
N GLN A 96 18.70 -2.13 9.78
CA GLN A 96 18.95 -3.52 10.21
C GLN A 96 18.82 -3.69 11.73
N THR A 97 18.07 -2.81 12.41
CA THR A 97 17.94 -2.84 13.87
C THR A 97 17.45 -4.20 14.36
N ALA A 98 16.41 -4.76 13.74
CA ALA A 98 15.87 -6.06 14.15
C ALA A 98 16.87 -7.21 13.94
N ALA A 99 17.61 -7.20 12.82
CA ALA A 99 18.67 -8.19 12.56
C ALA A 99 19.85 -8.06 13.55
N SER A 100 20.18 -6.83 13.96
CA SER A 100 21.21 -6.56 14.96
C SER A 100 20.80 -7.10 16.34
N VAL A 101 19.56 -6.82 16.76
CA VAL A 101 19.00 -7.39 17.99
C VAL A 101 18.97 -8.91 17.93
N PHE A 102 18.55 -9.49 16.81
CA PHE A 102 18.53 -10.94 16.62
C PHE A 102 19.92 -11.55 16.84
N LYS A 103 20.96 -10.98 16.23
CA LYS A 103 22.34 -11.45 16.37
C LYS A 103 22.86 -11.32 17.80
N ILE A 104 22.52 -10.25 18.51
CA ILE A 104 22.91 -10.06 19.92
C ILE A 104 22.22 -11.12 20.80
N MET A 105 20.93 -11.34 20.60
CA MET A 105 20.18 -12.36 21.34
C MET A 105 20.77 -13.76 21.09
N GLU A 106 21.06 -14.10 19.85
CA GLU A 106 21.57 -15.41 19.45
C GLU A 106 23.03 -15.65 19.89
N LYS A 107 23.92 -14.65 19.74
CA LYS A 107 25.37 -14.84 19.96
C LYS A 107 25.86 -14.46 21.36
N VAL A 108 25.12 -13.61 22.08
CA VAL A 108 25.54 -13.09 23.39
C VAL A 108 24.62 -13.59 24.50
N PHE A 109 23.31 -13.31 24.39
CA PHE A 109 22.39 -13.65 25.47
C PHE A 109 22.09 -15.14 25.55
N TYR A 110 21.91 -15.83 24.42
CA TYR A 110 21.58 -17.24 24.42
C TYR A 110 22.65 -18.13 25.09
N PRO A 111 23.95 -18.02 24.75
CA PRO A 111 24.99 -18.76 25.47
C PRO A 111 25.01 -18.43 26.95
N HIS A 112 24.83 -17.16 27.32
CA HIS A 112 24.88 -16.72 28.71
C HIS A 112 23.70 -17.26 29.55
N ILE A 113 22.48 -17.23 29.02
CA ILE A 113 21.29 -17.82 29.65
C ILE A 113 21.47 -19.33 29.84
N PHE A 114 22.12 -19.99 28.87
CA PHE A 114 22.34 -21.42 28.93
C PHE A 114 23.49 -21.81 29.88
N SER A 115 24.58 -21.05 29.90
CA SER A 115 25.79 -21.34 30.70
C SER A 115 25.70 -20.86 32.15
N CYS A 116 24.72 -20.02 32.49
CA CYS A 116 24.54 -19.52 33.85
C CYS A 116 24.13 -20.67 34.79
N GLY A 117 25.07 -21.11 35.64
CA GLY A 117 24.84 -22.14 36.65
C GLY A 117 24.22 -21.62 37.95
N GLU A 118 24.07 -20.30 38.08
CA GLU A 118 23.53 -19.66 39.30
C GLU A 118 22.00 -19.72 39.36
N TRP A 119 21.33 -19.98 38.23
CA TRP A 119 19.88 -20.00 38.15
C TRP A 119 19.34 -21.38 38.44
N ASN A 120 18.26 -21.43 39.23
CA ASN A 120 17.52 -22.66 39.42
C ASN A 120 16.85 -23.11 38.10
N GLU A 121 16.47 -24.37 38.06
CA GLU A 121 15.99 -25.00 36.84
C GLU A 121 14.63 -24.43 36.37
N SER A 122 13.76 -24.03 37.30
CA SER A 122 12.46 -23.41 36.97
C SER A 122 12.61 -22.01 36.34
N THR A 123 13.49 -21.15 36.87
CA THR A 123 13.74 -19.82 36.30
C THR A 123 14.42 -19.93 34.93
N LYS A 124 15.35 -20.87 34.76
CA LYS A 124 15.97 -21.12 33.45
C LYS A 124 14.94 -21.55 32.40
N LYS A 125 13.98 -22.40 32.79
CA LYS A 125 12.87 -22.85 31.92
C LYS A 125 11.97 -21.68 31.51
N GLU A 126 11.53 -20.88 32.47
CA GLU A 126 10.67 -19.73 32.19
C GLU A 126 11.37 -18.72 31.27
N LEU A 127 12.65 -18.43 31.54
CA LEU A 127 13.41 -17.51 30.71
C LEU A 127 13.66 -18.04 29.30
N MET A 128 13.92 -19.34 29.13
CA MET A 128 14.07 -19.94 27.80
C MET A 128 12.75 -19.87 27.00
N PHE A 129 11.62 -20.11 27.66
CA PHE A 129 10.31 -19.93 27.03
C PHE A 129 10.09 -18.48 26.59
N LEU A 130 10.40 -17.51 27.46
CA LEU A 130 10.31 -16.08 27.13
C LEU A 130 11.27 -15.68 26.01
N TYR A 131 12.48 -16.23 26.00
CA TYR A 131 13.48 -16.02 24.95
C TYR A 131 12.96 -16.48 23.59
N HIS A 132 12.49 -17.73 23.47
CA HIS A 132 11.97 -18.24 22.20
C HIS A 132 10.73 -17.46 21.74
N ARG A 133 9.84 -17.07 22.67
CA ARG A 133 8.68 -16.22 22.35
C ARG A 133 9.11 -14.84 21.83
N PHE A 134 10.12 -14.22 22.44
CA PHE A 134 10.67 -12.94 22.00
C PHE A 134 11.33 -13.07 20.62
N MET A 135 12.15 -14.11 20.42
CA MET A 135 12.83 -14.35 19.14
C MET A 135 11.84 -14.65 18.01
N ALA A 136 10.75 -15.37 18.30
CA ALA A 136 9.67 -15.59 17.36
C ALA A 136 9.00 -14.26 16.95
N SER A 137 8.65 -13.42 17.93
CA SER A 137 8.08 -12.10 17.67
C SER A 137 9.03 -11.17 16.90
N LEU A 138 10.32 -11.19 17.24
CA LEU A 138 11.34 -10.39 16.56
C LEU A 138 11.52 -10.84 15.10
N THR A 139 11.51 -12.16 14.87
CA THR A 139 11.57 -12.75 13.51
C THR A 139 10.35 -12.33 12.69
N GLU A 140 9.15 -12.39 13.28
CA GLU A 140 7.91 -11.95 12.65
C GLU A 140 7.99 -10.46 12.26
N SER A 141 8.24 -9.57 13.21
CA SER A 141 8.29 -8.13 12.96
C SER A 141 9.41 -7.70 12.00
N SER A 142 10.58 -8.36 12.06
CA SER A 142 11.70 -8.06 11.17
C SER A 142 11.40 -8.38 9.71
N ASN A 143 10.65 -9.45 9.45
CA ASN A 143 10.36 -9.90 8.09
C ASN A 143 9.03 -9.32 7.58
N GLU A 144 8.08 -9.00 8.47
CA GLU A 144 6.83 -8.32 8.14
C GLU A 144 7.09 -6.97 7.44
N ALA A 145 8.09 -6.21 7.89
CA ALA A 145 8.52 -4.97 7.24
C ALA A 145 8.98 -5.17 5.78
N ALA A 146 9.50 -6.35 5.45
CA ALA A 146 9.90 -6.74 4.09
C ALA A 146 8.78 -7.44 3.31
N GLY A 147 7.57 -7.58 3.88
CA GLY A 147 6.45 -8.29 3.26
C GLY A 147 6.61 -9.81 3.21
N LYS A 148 7.56 -10.37 3.96
CA LYS A 148 7.87 -11.81 3.96
C LYS A 148 7.51 -12.44 5.31
N THR A 149 6.98 -13.66 5.27
CA THR A 149 6.74 -14.46 6.48
C THR A 149 7.88 -15.45 6.66
N THR A 150 8.66 -15.27 7.71
CA THR A 150 9.73 -16.21 8.09
C THR A 150 9.34 -16.89 9.39
N LEU A 151 9.39 -18.22 9.41
CA LEU A 151 9.12 -19.04 10.58
C LEU A 151 10.36 -19.06 11.47
N TYR A 152 10.19 -18.72 12.74
CA TYR A 152 11.28 -18.78 13.71
C TYR A 152 11.69 -20.22 13.98
N LEU A 153 12.99 -20.50 13.89
CA LEU A 153 13.58 -21.78 14.26
C LEU A 153 14.41 -21.61 15.53
N PRO A 154 14.22 -22.45 16.56
CA PRO A 154 15.11 -22.47 17.71
C PRO A 154 16.48 -23.00 17.29
N VAL A 155 17.53 -22.55 17.95
CA VAL A 155 18.85 -23.17 17.79
C VAL A 155 18.76 -24.58 18.36
N LEU A 156 18.85 -25.58 17.49
CA LEU A 156 18.94 -26.99 17.89
C LEU A 156 20.40 -27.21 18.32
N ASN A 157 20.69 -27.10 19.62
CA ASN A 157 22.06 -27.02 20.16
C ASN A 157 22.97 -28.24 19.95
N ASN A 158 22.47 -29.31 19.34
CA ASN A 158 23.31 -30.45 19.04
C ASN A 158 23.57 -30.42 17.54
N ASP A 159 24.84 -30.43 17.16
CA ASP A 159 25.28 -30.73 15.80
C ASP A 159 26.07 -32.05 15.87
N PRO A 160 25.47 -33.19 15.49
CA PRO A 160 24.16 -33.32 14.85
C PRO A 160 22.99 -33.18 15.83
N PRO A 161 21.80 -32.73 15.37
CA PRO A 161 20.60 -32.65 16.19
C PRO A 161 20.24 -34.01 16.77
N PRO A 162 19.67 -34.07 18.00
CA PRO A 162 19.33 -35.34 18.62
C PRO A 162 18.39 -36.11 17.69
N ASP A 163 18.54 -37.43 17.63
CA ASP A 163 17.65 -38.27 16.84
C ASP A 163 16.19 -38.05 17.29
N ALA A 164 15.26 -38.12 16.34
CA ALA A 164 13.86 -37.80 16.65
C ALA A 164 13.24 -38.74 17.71
N GLU A 165 13.83 -39.91 17.93
CA GLU A 165 13.42 -40.85 18.97
C GLU A 165 13.83 -40.36 20.37
N SER A 166 15.11 -40.09 20.61
CA SER A 166 15.58 -39.56 21.90
C SER A 166 14.93 -38.22 22.24
N ALA A 167 14.83 -37.32 21.26
CA ALA A 167 14.23 -35.99 21.42
C ALA A 167 12.72 -36.05 21.73
N SER A 168 12.02 -37.10 21.28
CA SER A 168 10.58 -37.27 21.57
C SER A 168 10.29 -37.74 22.99
N LEU A 169 11.28 -38.30 23.69
CA LEU A 169 11.17 -38.73 25.08
C LEU A 169 11.42 -37.59 26.06
N ASP A 170 12.12 -36.53 25.63
CA ASP A 170 12.31 -35.31 26.40
C ASP A 170 11.03 -34.46 26.37
N ARG A 171 10.22 -34.58 27.43
CA ARG A 171 8.96 -33.84 27.58
C ARG A 171 9.15 -32.32 27.54
N GLU A 172 10.27 -31.82 28.05
CA GLU A 172 10.52 -30.39 28.15
C GLU A 172 10.84 -29.81 26.77
N TRP A 173 11.67 -30.54 26.03
CA TRP A 173 11.98 -30.21 24.65
C TRP A 173 10.75 -30.27 23.75
N VAL A 174 9.92 -31.31 23.89
CA VAL A 174 8.65 -31.42 23.18
C VAL A 174 7.75 -30.23 23.45
N GLN A 175 7.57 -29.81 24.71
CA GLN A 175 6.74 -28.63 25.06
C GLN A 175 7.24 -27.32 24.42
N GLN A 176 8.56 -27.13 24.32
CA GLN A 176 9.13 -25.96 23.65
C GLN A 176 8.84 -25.97 22.14
N LEU A 177 9.01 -27.13 21.49
CA LEU A 177 8.69 -27.31 20.08
C LEU A 177 7.18 -27.11 19.80
N GLU A 178 6.31 -27.58 20.70
CA GLU A 178 4.87 -27.35 20.63
C GLU A 178 4.54 -25.85 20.66
N ALA A 179 5.14 -25.09 21.58
CA ALA A 179 4.95 -23.64 21.67
C ALA A 179 5.36 -22.92 20.38
N ILE A 180 6.44 -23.38 19.73
CA ILE A 180 6.92 -22.84 18.45
C ILE A 180 5.93 -23.18 17.32
N VAL A 181 5.44 -24.42 17.24
CA VAL A 181 4.45 -24.82 16.23
C VAL A 181 3.11 -24.08 16.41
N ILE A 182 2.68 -23.82 17.65
CA ILE A 182 1.51 -22.98 17.93
C ILE A 182 1.74 -21.57 17.39
N HIS A 183 2.93 -21.00 17.61
CA HIS A 183 3.28 -19.69 17.07
C HIS A 183 3.26 -19.67 15.54
N TRP A 184 3.89 -20.65 14.87
CA TRP A 184 3.84 -20.79 13.40
C TRP A 184 2.41 -20.88 12.90
N THR A 185 1.59 -21.71 13.53
CA THR A 185 0.19 -21.90 13.15
C THR A 185 -0.58 -20.58 13.24
N ARG A 186 -0.39 -19.81 14.32
CA ARG A 186 -1.02 -18.49 14.48
C ARG A 186 -0.53 -17.50 13.43
N GLN A 187 0.78 -17.42 13.21
CA GLN A 187 1.40 -16.51 12.24
C GLN A 187 0.88 -16.80 10.82
N ILE A 188 0.90 -18.07 10.41
CA ILE A 188 0.42 -18.49 9.10
C ILE A 188 -1.09 -18.24 8.98
N LYS A 189 -1.91 -18.53 10.00
CA LYS A 189 -3.35 -18.18 10.00
C LYS A 189 -3.59 -16.70 9.77
N ARG A 190 -2.82 -15.79 10.38
CA ARG A 190 -2.92 -14.34 10.12
C ARG A 190 -2.65 -14.01 8.66
N VAL A 191 -1.58 -14.57 8.09
CA VAL A 191 -1.23 -14.39 6.68
C VAL A 191 -2.31 -14.94 5.76
N LEU A 192 -2.93 -16.07 6.13
CA LEU A 192 -4.04 -16.65 5.39
C LEU A 192 -5.33 -15.85 5.50
N ASN A 193 -5.62 -15.21 6.64
CA ASN A 193 -6.87 -14.47 6.86
C ASN A 193 -6.81 -13.01 6.39
N ASN A 194 -5.62 -12.44 6.21
CA ASN A 194 -5.45 -11.09 5.65
C ASN A 194 -5.88 -10.98 4.15
N GLN A 195 -6.74 -11.88 3.63
CA GLN A 195 -7.12 -11.91 2.21
C GLN A 195 -8.08 -10.77 1.80
N ASP A 196 -8.87 -10.24 2.74
CA ASP A 196 -10.03 -9.41 2.39
C ASP A 196 -10.00 -7.97 2.93
N ASP A 197 -9.20 -7.66 3.97
CA ASP A 197 -9.39 -6.46 4.80
C ASP A 197 -8.57 -5.21 4.41
N LYS A 198 -7.82 -5.20 3.29
CA LYS A 198 -6.90 -4.08 2.99
C LYS A 198 -6.92 -3.50 1.59
N PHE A 199 -7.78 -4.00 0.70
CA PHE A 199 -8.07 -3.27 -0.52
C PHE A 199 -9.34 -2.48 -0.29
N ASP A 200 -9.22 -1.15 -0.33
CA ASP A 200 -10.32 -0.29 -0.68
C ASP A 200 -10.72 -0.71 -2.11
N LEU A 201 -11.53 -1.77 -2.20
CA LEU A 201 -12.00 -2.43 -3.42
C LEU A 201 -12.51 -1.38 -4.41
N ASP A 202 -13.01 -0.29 -3.86
CA ASP A 202 -13.69 0.73 -4.59
C ASP A 202 -12.73 1.61 -5.41
N LEU A 203 -11.46 1.85 -5.01
CA LEU A 203 -10.51 2.71 -5.75
C LEU A 203 -9.35 1.95 -6.44
N SER A 204 -9.14 0.69 -6.10
CA SER A 204 -8.04 -0.09 -6.67
C SER A 204 -8.26 -0.40 -8.16
N GLY A 205 -7.18 -0.38 -8.93
CA GLY A 205 -7.15 -0.83 -10.32
C GLY A 205 -6.71 -2.30 -10.44
N PRO A 206 -6.76 -2.87 -11.65
CA PRO A 206 -6.38 -4.26 -11.90
C PRO A 206 -4.88 -4.50 -11.61
N MET A 207 -4.02 -3.50 -11.79
CA MET A 207 -2.58 -3.61 -11.50
C MET A 207 -2.31 -3.77 -10.00
N GLU A 208 -3.07 -3.12 -9.15
CA GLU A 208 -2.99 -3.27 -7.70
C GLU A 208 -3.40 -4.69 -7.27
N GLU A 209 -4.41 -5.27 -7.92
CA GLU A 209 -4.82 -6.65 -7.69
C GLU A 209 -3.75 -7.66 -8.13
N ILE A 210 -3.10 -7.45 -9.29
CA ILE A 210 -1.96 -8.26 -9.72
C ILE A 210 -0.81 -8.19 -8.70
N LYS A 211 -0.46 -6.98 -8.23
CA LYS A 211 0.58 -6.78 -7.21
C LYS A 211 0.23 -7.46 -5.88
N PHE A 212 -1.05 -7.53 -5.52
CA PHE A 212 -1.50 -8.27 -4.35
C PHE A 212 -1.28 -9.77 -4.52
N TRP A 213 -1.78 -10.36 -5.60
CA TRP A 213 -1.63 -11.80 -5.85
C TRP A 213 -0.18 -12.21 -6.03
N ARG A 214 0.67 -11.34 -6.60
CA ARG A 214 2.12 -11.57 -6.70
C ARG A 214 2.78 -11.70 -5.33
N ARG A 215 2.60 -10.70 -4.47
CA ARG A 215 3.12 -10.74 -3.09
C ARG A 215 2.57 -11.93 -2.31
N ARG A 216 1.30 -12.28 -2.54
CA ARG A 216 0.65 -13.42 -1.88
C ARG A 216 1.27 -14.75 -2.32
N ALA A 217 1.47 -14.95 -3.62
CA ALA A 217 2.09 -16.15 -4.20
C ALA A 217 3.53 -16.29 -3.72
N GLU A 218 4.33 -15.22 -3.78
CA GLU A 218 5.72 -15.21 -3.29
C GLU A 218 5.82 -15.56 -1.80
N ASN A 219 4.95 -14.96 -0.97
CA ASN A 219 4.96 -15.20 0.47
C ASN A 219 4.50 -16.65 0.80
N LEU A 220 3.45 -17.16 0.17
CA LEU A 220 2.98 -18.54 0.37
C LEU A 220 3.98 -19.59 -0.12
N ALA A 221 4.57 -19.39 -1.29
CA ALA A 221 5.64 -20.25 -1.80
C ALA A 221 6.84 -20.23 -0.85
N GLY A 222 7.18 -19.06 -0.31
CA GLY A 222 8.20 -18.89 0.72
C GLY A 222 7.90 -19.65 2.01
N ILE A 223 6.65 -19.62 2.51
CA ILE A 223 6.23 -20.40 3.68
C ILE A 223 6.25 -21.90 3.38
N SER A 224 5.72 -22.31 2.22
CA SER A 224 5.72 -23.73 1.79
C SER A 224 7.14 -24.29 1.74
N LYS A 225 8.10 -23.55 1.14
CA LYS A 225 9.52 -23.93 1.12
C LYS A 225 10.11 -24.06 2.52
N GLN A 226 9.76 -23.18 3.45
CA GLN A 226 10.22 -23.25 4.83
C GLN A 226 9.67 -24.49 5.55
N LEU A 227 8.38 -24.80 5.37
CA LEU A 227 7.77 -26.01 5.95
C LEU A 227 8.38 -27.31 5.41
N LEU A 228 8.93 -27.27 4.19
CA LEU A 228 9.64 -28.38 3.56
C LEU A 228 11.14 -28.43 3.91
N SER A 229 11.66 -27.50 4.70
CA SER A 229 13.06 -27.52 5.14
C SER A 229 13.34 -28.70 6.08
N ASN A 230 14.59 -29.18 6.10
CA ASN A 230 14.99 -30.31 6.95
C ASN A 230 14.76 -30.02 8.44
N ASP A 231 15.03 -28.80 8.90
CA ASP A 231 14.87 -28.41 10.31
C ASP A 231 13.39 -28.44 10.73
N VAL A 232 12.49 -27.89 9.91
CA VAL A 232 11.05 -27.92 10.20
C VAL A 232 10.51 -29.35 10.12
N ARG A 233 10.93 -30.14 9.13
CA ARG A 233 10.54 -31.56 9.02
C ARG A 233 11.02 -32.37 10.22
N HIS A 234 12.21 -32.08 10.74
CA HIS A 234 12.75 -32.73 11.92
C HIS A 234 11.90 -32.40 13.17
N ILE A 235 11.56 -31.13 13.39
CA ILE A 235 10.65 -30.71 14.48
C ILE A 235 9.29 -31.39 14.35
N VAL A 236 8.71 -31.41 13.15
CA VAL A 236 7.44 -32.11 12.89
C VAL A 236 7.58 -33.61 13.16
N SER A 237 8.70 -34.24 12.81
CA SER A 237 8.93 -35.66 13.07
C SER A 237 9.01 -35.98 14.57
N ILE A 238 9.69 -35.14 15.37
CA ILE A 238 9.73 -35.28 16.83
C ILE A 238 8.32 -35.21 17.40
N LEU A 239 7.56 -34.19 17.02
CA LEU A 239 6.20 -33.97 17.50
C LEU A 239 5.21 -35.06 17.05
N LYS A 240 5.43 -35.69 15.90
CA LYS A 240 4.66 -36.88 15.47
C LYS A 240 4.95 -38.07 16.36
N LYS A 241 6.22 -38.34 16.67
CA LYS A 241 6.62 -39.46 17.56
C LYS A 241 6.14 -39.25 18.99
N SER A 242 6.08 -38.00 19.47
CA SER A 242 5.55 -37.67 20.80
C SER A 242 4.02 -37.62 20.88
N ASN A 243 3.30 -37.92 19.79
CA ASN A 243 1.83 -37.81 19.68
C ASN A 243 1.27 -36.41 20.02
N SER A 244 1.96 -35.36 19.57
CA SER A 244 1.53 -33.98 19.80
C SER A 244 0.22 -33.63 19.07
N VAL A 245 -0.71 -33.01 19.79
CA VAL A 245 -2.00 -32.56 19.24
C VAL A 245 -1.89 -31.28 18.40
N TYR A 246 -0.77 -30.56 18.49
CA TYR A 246 -0.61 -29.24 17.85
C TYR A 246 -0.19 -29.29 16.38
N LEU A 247 0.12 -30.48 15.85
CA LEU A 247 0.39 -30.66 14.43
C LEU A 247 -0.87 -30.62 13.57
N ALA A 248 -1.99 -31.16 14.05
CA ALA A 248 -3.24 -31.19 13.28
C ALA A 248 -3.72 -29.78 12.88
N PRO A 249 -3.70 -28.76 13.76
CA PRO A 249 -4.00 -27.37 13.37
C PRO A 249 -3.07 -26.77 12.31
N LEU A 250 -1.80 -27.18 12.25
CA LEU A 250 -0.83 -26.72 11.25
C LEU A 250 -1.12 -27.37 9.88
N GLU A 251 -1.33 -28.69 9.86
CA GLU A 251 -1.65 -29.45 8.65
C GLU A 251 -3.00 -29.01 8.06
N ALA A 252 -3.98 -28.66 8.90
CA ALA A 252 -5.28 -28.13 8.49
C ALA A 252 -5.22 -26.81 7.70
N LEU A 253 -4.10 -26.08 7.73
CA LEU A 253 -3.93 -24.84 6.97
C LEU A 253 -3.74 -25.06 5.46
N ARG A 254 -3.42 -26.29 5.03
CA ARG A 254 -3.28 -26.70 3.62
C ARG A 254 -2.45 -25.72 2.77
N ILE A 255 -1.27 -25.33 3.26
CA ILE A 255 -0.44 -24.27 2.68
C ILE A 255 -0.04 -24.53 1.23
N GLU A 256 0.24 -25.79 0.87
CA GLU A 256 0.56 -26.15 -0.51
C GLU A 256 -0.60 -25.85 -1.47
N GLU A 257 -1.84 -26.12 -1.06
CA GLU A 257 -3.02 -25.83 -1.87
C GLU A 257 -3.29 -24.34 -1.97
N ARG A 258 -3.08 -23.61 -0.87
CA ARG A 258 -3.18 -22.14 -0.87
C ARG A 258 -2.12 -21.49 -1.76
N SER A 259 -0.89 -22.04 -1.80
CA SER A 259 0.16 -21.59 -2.71
C SER A 259 -0.24 -21.81 -4.16
N LYS A 260 -0.73 -23.01 -4.49
CA LYS A 260 -1.24 -23.35 -5.83
C LYS A 260 -2.41 -22.44 -6.24
N GLU A 261 -3.34 -22.13 -5.33
CA GLU A 261 -4.41 -21.15 -5.58
C GLU A 261 -3.84 -19.78 -5.94
N ALA A 262 -2.89 -19.26 -5.14
CA ALA A 262 -2.32 -17.94 -5.37
C ALA A 262 -1.52 -17.86 -6.68
N GLU A 263 -0.77 -18.90 -7.01
CA GLU A 263 -0.02 -19.02 -8.27
C GLU A 263 -0.94 -19.09 -9.49
N ASP A 264 -2.02 -19.89 -9.45
CA ASP A 264 -3.01 -19.97 -10.52
C ASP A 264 -3.71 -18.61 -10.73
N ASN A 265 -4.15 -17.97 -9.64
CA ASN A 265 -4.77 -16.65 -9.70
C ASN A 265 -3.82 -15.61 -10.30
N LEU A 266 -2.57 -15.56 -9.84
CA LEU A 266 -1.56 -14.65 -10.38
C LEU A 266 -1.35 -14.88 -11.87
N LYS A 267 -1.13 -16.13 -12.29
CA LYS A 267 -0.91 -16.49 -13.69
C LYS A 267 -2.01 -15.98 -14.60
N PHE A 268 -3.27 -16.13 -14.19
CA PHE A 268 -4.41 -15.67 -14.99
C PHE A 268 -4.59 -14.15 -14.94
N LEU A 269 -4.36 -13.52 -13.79
CA LEU A 269 -4.45 -12.07 -13.66
C LEU A 269 -3.35 -11.33 -14.44
N GLU A 270 -2.15 -11.91 -14.56
CA GLU A 270 -1.05 -11.31 -15.33
C GLU A 270 -1.37 -11.13 -16.82
N ILE A 271 -2.36 -11.86 -17.35
CA ILE A 271 -2.87 -11.66 -18.72
C ILE A 271 -3.45 -10.24 -18.91
N LEU A 272 -3.92 -9.60 -17.83
CA LEU A 272 -4.40 -8.23 -17.86
C LEU A 272 -3.30 -7.18 -17.73
N ALA A 273 -2.05 -7.54 -17.38
CA ALA A 273 -0.99 -6.57 -17.11
C ALA A 273 -0.69 -5.68 -18.33
N ALA A 274 -0.30 -6.27 -19.45
CA ALA A 274 0.03 -5.53 -20.67
C ALA A 274 -1.16 -4.70 -21.21
N PRO A 275 -2.40 -5.24 -21.29
CA PRO A 275 -3.56 -4.43 -21.69
C PRO A 275 -3.86 -3.26 -20.75
N CYS A 276 -3.61 -3.40 -19.45
CA CYS A 276 -3.82 -2.30 -18.50
C CYS A 276 -2.72 -1.24 -18.60
N GLU A 277 -1.48 -1.64 -18.86
CA GLU A 277 -0.37 -0.70 -19.14
C GLU A 277 -0.64 0.09 -20.42
N GLU A 278 -1.10 -0.59 -21.48
CA GLU A 278 -1.51 0.06 -22.73
C GLU A 278 -2.68 1.02 -22.49
N LEU A 279 -3.71 0.61 -21.75
CA LEU A 279 -4.87 1.46 -21.39
C LEU A 279 -4.44 2.78 -20.75
N VAL A 280 -3.46 2.76 -19.83
CA VAL A 280 -2.97 3.95 -19.13
C VAL A 280 -2.19 4.90 -20.06
N SER A 281 -1.59 4.37 -21.12
CA SER A 281 -0.80 5.15 -22.09
C SER A 281 -1.63 5.80 -23.21
N LEU A 282 -2.91 5.44 -23.35
CA LEU A 282 -3.78 5.87 -24.45
C LEU A 282 -4.58 7.14 -24.10
N ASP A 283 -4.77 8.00 -25.09
CA ASP A 283 -5.74 9.08 -25.00
C ASP A 283 -7.19 8.54 -24.95
N PRO A 284 -8.13 9.24 -24.26
CA PRO A 284 -9.53 8.86 -24.17
C PRO A 284 -10.24 8.59 -25.50
N ALA A 285 -9.79 9.24 -26.58
CA ALA A 285 -10.32 9.02 -27.93
C ALA A 285 -10.01 7.61 -28.47
N ASN A 286 -8.88 7.03 -28.05
CA ASN A 286 -8.37 5.74 -28.51
C ASN A 286 -8.72 4.60 -27.55
N LEU A 287 -9.06 4.87 -26.28
CA LEU A 287 -9.45 3.84 -25.31
C LEU A 287 -10.52 2.84 -25.83
N PRO A 288 -11.54 3.23 -26.62
CA PRO A 288 -12.53 2.26 -27.12
C PRO A 288 -11.95 1.06 -27.89
N SER A 289 -10.77 1.20 -28.50
CA SER A 289 -10.15 0.13 -29.30
C SER A 289 -9.63 -1.04 -28.44
N ILE A 290 -9.21 -0.77 -27.19
CA ILE A 290 -8.64 -1.77 -26.28
C ILE A 290 -9.69 -2.46 -25.40
N LEU A 291 -10.87 -1.85 -25.22
CA LEU A 291 -11.93 -2.39 -24.35
C LEU A 291 -12.35 -3.83 -24.68
N PRO A 292 -12.51 -4.23 -25.97
CA PRO A 292 -12.80 -5.63 -26.31
C PRO A 292 -11.74 -6.60 -25.80
N HIS A 293 -10.47 -6.21 -25.84
CA HIS A 293 -9.38 -7.04 -25.35
C HIS A 293 -9.47 -7.24 -23.84
N LEU A 294 -9.71 -6.15 -23.08
CA LEU A 294 -9.87 -6.22 -21.62
C LEU A 294 -11.03 -7.12 -21.18
N VAL A 295 -12.21 -7.00 -21.84
CA VAL A 295 -13.36 -7.88 -21.54
C VAL A 295 -13.05 -9.33 -21.89
N ASN A 296 -12.34 -9.59 -22.99
CA ASN A 296 -11.94 -10.94 -23.39
C ASN A 296 -10.94 -11.56 -22.41
N CYS A 297 -10.01 -10.78 -21.87
CA CYS A 297 -9.13 -11.23 -20.80
C CYS A 297 -9.94 -11.62 -19.56
N ALA A 298 -10.91 -10.79 -19.12
CA ALA A 298 -11.81 -11.13 -18.01
C ALA A 298 -12.64 -12.40 -18.29
N ARG A 299 -13.12 -12.60 -19.52
CA ARG A 299 -13.80 -13.83 -19.97
C ARG A 299 -12.89 -15.05 -19.89
N LEU A 300 -11.64 -14.92 -20.33
CA LEU A 300 -10.67 -16.01 -20.28
C LEU A 300 -10.37 -16.39 -18.82
N ILE A 301 -10.15 -15.41 -17.95
CA ILE A 301 -9.92 -15.64 -16.51
C ILE A 301 -11.13 -16.35 -15.90
N CYS A 302 -12.35 -15.86 -16.16
CA CYS A 302 -13.59 -16.46 -15.65
C CYS A 302 -13.78 -17.93 -16.09
N SER A 303 -13.41 -18.26 -17.33
CA SER A 303 -13.65 -19.58 -17.92
C SER A 303 -12.52 -20.59 -17.74
N ARG A 304 -11.29 -20.14 -17.52
CA ARG A 304 -10.09 -20.99 -17.47
C ARG A 304 -9.42 -21.02 -16.10
N SER A 305 -9.59 -20.01 -15.25
CA SER A 305 -8.99 -20.03 -13.92
C SER A 305 -9.67 -21.07 -13.03
N THR A 306 -8.86 -21.82 -12.29
CA THR A 306 -9.36 -22.86 -11.38
C THR A 306 -9.91 -22.23 -10.10
N TYR A 307 -9.32 -21.12 -9.64
CA TYR A 307 -9.63 -20.52 -8.35
C TYR A 307 -10.16 -19.08 -8.42
N TYR A 308 -9.80 -18.30 -9.45
CA TYR A 308 -10.23 -16.90 -9.58
C TYR A 308 -11.63 -16.77 -10.20
N GLY A 309 -12.09 -17.76 -10.96
CA GLY A 309 -13.33 -17.71 -11.76
C GLY A 309 -14.65 -17.58 -10.97
N ALA A 310 -14.60 -17.44 -9.64
CA ALA A 310 -15.77 -17.20 -8.81
C ALA A 310 -16.46 -15.87 -9.15
N LYS A 311 -17.81 -15.88 -9.19
CA LYS A 311 -18.63 -14.72 -9.58
C LYS A 311 -18.23 -13.42 -8.87
N GLY A 312 -18.04 -13.45 -7.56
CA GLY A 312 -17.64 -12.26 -6.78
C GLY A 312 -16.29 -11.68 -7.18
N ARG A 313 -15.28 -12.53 -7.43
CA ARG A 313 -13.93 -12.10 -7.86
C ARG A 313 -13.98 -11.47 -9.26
N ILE A 314 -14.73 -12.07 -10.19
CA ILE A 314 -14.88 -11.53 -11.55
C ILE A 314 -15.64 -10.20 -11.56
N VAL A 315 -16.71 -10.06 -10.77
CA VAL A 315 -17.41 -8.77 -10.60
C VAL A 315 -16.44 -7.71 -10.06
N GLY A 316 -15.68 -8.03 -9.02
CA GLY A 316 -14.67 -7.14 -8.46
C GLY A 316 -13.60 -6.76 -9.48
N LEU A 317 -13.14 -7.69 -10.32
CA LEU A 317 -12.17 -7.41 -11.38
C LEU A 317 -12.72 -6.44 -12.43
N LEU A 318 -13.96 -6.64 -12.87
CA LEU A 318 -14.63 -5.74 -13.82
C LEU A 318 -14.83 -4.33 -13.24
N GLN A 319 -15.11 -4.22 -11.95
CA GLN A 319 -15.15 -2.94 -11.25
C GLN A 319 -13.77 -2.28 -11.22
N LYS A 320 -12.69 -3.02 -10.94
CA LYS A 320 -11.33 -2.47 -10.98
C LYS A 320 -10.92 -1.99 -12.38
N ILE A 321 -11.27 -2.74 -13.43
CA ILE A 321 -11.07 -2.29 -14.83
C ILE A 321 -11.87 -1.00 -15.09
N SER A 322 -13.11 -0.92 -14.59
CA SER A 322 -13.94 0.28 -14.69
C SER A 322 -13.30 1.49 -13.99
N ASN A 323 -12.73 1.29 -12.80
CA ASN A 323 -12.00 2.32 -12.06
C ASN A 323 -10.79 2.83 -12.84
N GLU A 324 -10.06 1.93 -13.49
CA GLU A 324 -8.90 2.30 -14.32
C GLU A 324 -9.31 3.14 -15.53
N ILE A 325 -10.39 2.76 -16.23
CA ILE A 325 -10.95 3.55 -17.34
C ILE A 325 -11.34 4.95 -16.87
N ILE A 326 -12.01 5.06 -15.72
CA ILE A 326 -12.38 6.35 -15.12
C ILE A 326 -11.11 7.15 -14.78
N ARG A 327 -10.10 6.52 -14.19
CA ARG A 327 -8.83 7.17 -13.82
C ARG A 327 -8.14 7.78 -15.03
N VAL A 328 -8.02 7.03 -16.13
CA VAL A 328 -7.46 7.54 -17.38
C VAL A 328 -8.30 8.70 -17.91
N CYS A 329 -9.62 8.56 -17.99
CA CYS A 329 -10.48 9.66 -18.47
C CYS A 329 -10.34 10.94 -17.63
N ARG A 330 -10.26 10.81 -16.30
CA ARG A 330 -10.11 11.95 -15.38
C ARG A 330 -8.83 12.73 -15.60
N ASN A 331 -7.72 12.04 -15.92
CA ASN A 331 -6.43 12.69 -16.16
C ASN A 331 -6.43 13.61 -17.39
N HIS A 332 -7.39 13.45 -18.31
CA HIS A 332 -7.53 14.26 -19.53
C HIS A 332 -8.63 15.33 -19.45
N ILE A 333 -9.30 15.47 -18.30
CA ILE A 333 -10.32 16.49 -18.07
C ILE A 333 -9.71 17.61 -17.22
N SER A 334 -9.62 18.81 -17.80
CA SER A 334 -9.16 20.02 -17.12
C SER A 334 -10.35 20.81 -16.57
N LEU A 335 -10.51 20.86 -15.24
CA LEU A 335 -11.57 21.64 -14.60
C LEU A 335 -11.34 23.15 -14.79
N ASP A 336 -10.09 23.59 -14.84
CA ASP A 336 -9.75 24.99 -15.12
C ASP A 336 -10.22 25.40 -16.52
N ASP A 337 -10.08 24.52 -17.52
CA ASP A 337 -10.58 24.77 -18.87
C ASP A 337 -12.11 24.73 -18.94
N VAL A 338 -12.77 23.89 -18.12
CA VAL A 338 -14.24 23.87 -18.00
C VAL A 338 -14.77 25.19 -17.40
N PHE A 339 -14.08 25.73 -16.39
CA PHE A 339 -14.52 26.90 -15.63
C PHE A 339 -13.88 28.23 -16.04
N GLY A 340 -12.96 28.27 -17.00
CA GLY A 340 -12.21 29.50 -17.28
C GLY A 340 -11.31 29.50 -18.50
N GLY A 341 -10.85 28.33 -18.97
CA GLY A 341 -9.93 28.19 -20.10
C GLY A 341 -10.60 27.74 -21.42
N ASP A 342 -9.98 26.78 -22.10
CA ASP A 342 -10.44 26.30 -23.42
C ASP A 342 -11.64 25.33 -23.31
N VAL A 343 -12.82 25.93 -23.33
CA VAL A 343 -14.11 25.21 -23.27
C VAL A 343 -14.27 24.20 -24.41
N ASN A 344 -13.75 24.49 -25.61
CA ASN A 344 -13.89 23.61 -26.77
C ASN A 344 -13.03 22.35 -26.62
N SER A 345 -11.80 22.50 -26.11
CA SER A 345 -10.94 21.37 -25.76
C SER A 345 -11.58 20.50 -24.66
N SER A 346 -12.06 21.13 -23.58
CA SER A 346 -12.76 20.44 -22.49
C SER A 346 -13.98 19.65 -22.96
N MET A 347 -14.81 20.24 -23.83
CA MET A 347 -15.97 19.54 -24.40
C MET A 347 -15.55 18.30 -25.23
N LYS A 348 -14.44 18.37 -25.97
CA LYS A 348 -13.91 17.21 -26.71
C LYS A 348 -13.47 16.11 -25.75
N SER A 349 -12.70 16.45 -24.71
CA SER A 349 -12.27 15.48 -23.68
C SER A 349 -13.46 14.83 -22.99
N LEU A 350 -14.43 15.62 -22.52
CA LEU A 350 -15.66 15.12 -21.87
C LEU A 350 -16.45 14.18 -22.79
N ARG A 351 -16.58 14.53 -24.09
CA ARG A 351 -17.25 13.68 -25.08
C ARG A 351 -16.52 12.36 -25.29
N HIS A 352 -15.18 12.39 -25.40
CA HIS A 352 -14.39 11.17 -25.52
C HIS A 352 -14.53 10.28 -24.28
N SER A 353 -14.50 10.85 -23.07
CA SER A 353 -14.71 10.11 -21.82
C SER A 353 -16.09 9.47 -21.75
N ILE A 354 -17.16 10.21 -22.09
CA ILE A 354 -18.53 9.65 -22.15
C ILE A 354 -18.61 8.50 -23.15
N ASN A 355 -18.02 8.67 -24.33
CA ASN A 355 -18.00 7.65 -25.38
C ASN A 355 -17.28 6.39 -24.91
N CYS A 356 -16.08 6.53 -24.34
CA CYS A 356 -15.31 5.42 -23.80
C CYS A 356 -16.08 4.63 -22.73
N CYS A 357 -16.65 5.31 -21.73
CA CYS A 357 -17.43 4.66 -20.69
C CYS A 357 -18.70 3.98 -21.21
N THR A 358 -19.33 4.54 -22.24
CA THR A 358 -20.50 3.95 -22.90
C THR A 358 -20.10 2.71 -23.70
N GLU A 359 -18.99 2.79 -24.45
CA GLU A 359 -18.47 1.66 -25.20
C GLU A 359 -18.00 0.52 -24.31
N TRP A 360 -17.40 0.81 -23.15
CA TRP A 360 -17.07 -0.21 -22.14
C TRP A 360 -18.28 -1.06 -21.76
N LYS A 361 -19.41 -0.39 -21.47
CA LYS A 361 -20.68 -1.07 -21.17
C LYS A 361 -21.20 -1.86 -22.37
N ASN A 362 -21.14 -1.29 -23.58
CA ASN A 362 -21.61 -1.95 -24.80
C ASN A 362 -20.81 -3.20 -25.13
N VAL A 363 -19.48 -3.14 -25.02
CA VAL A 363 -18.57 -4.27 -25.22
C VAL A 363 -18.86 -5.37 -24.19
N TYR A 364 -18.97 -5.02 -22.90
CA TYR A 364 -19.34 -5.99 -21.88
C TYR A 364 -20.68 -6.67 -22.19
N LYS A 365 -21.73 -5.91 -22.52
CA LYS A 365 -23.06 -6.44 -22.84
C LYS A 365 -23.04 -7.39 -24.01
N ARG A 366 -22.34 -7.00 -25.10
CA ARG A 366 -22.15 -7.87 -26.27
C ARG A 366 -21.47 -9.18 -25.87
N THR A 367 -20.39 -9.11 -25.10
CA THR A 367 -19.68 -10.31 -24.64
C THR A 367 -20.53 -11.17 -23.70
N ALA A 368 -21.26 -10.58 -22.77
CA ALA A 368 -22.16 -11.30 -21.87
C ALA A 368 -23.24 -12.06 -22.65
N VAL A 369 -23.86 -11.41 -23.64
CA VAL A 369 -24.82 -12.05 -24.54
C VAL A 369 -24.20 -13.22 -25.31
N CYS A 370 -22.98 -13.06 -25.85
CA CYS A 370 -22.28 -14.14 -26.54
C CYS A 370 -21.97 -15.31 -25.61
N VAL A 371 -21.43 -15.05 -24.42
CA VAL A 371 -21.11 -16.07 -23.40
C VAL A 371 -22.37 -16.83 -22.97
N ASN A 372 -23.50 -16.14 -22.84
CA ASN A 372 -24.76 -16.76 -22.42
C ASN A 372 -25.49 -17.52 -23.54
N LYS A 373 -25.19 -17.20 -24.82
CA LYS A 373 -25.76 -17.87 -26.00
C LYS A 373 -25.02 -19.14 -26.40
N GLU A 374 -23.70 -19.21 -26.20
CA GLU A 374 -22.92 -20.39 -26.50
C GLU A 374 -23.30 -21.53 -25.52
N PRO A 375 -23.95 -22.63 -25.98
CA PRO A 375 -23.98 -23.84 -25.18
C PRO A 375 -22.54 -24.32 -25.07
N CYS A 376 -22.10 -24.72 -23.89
CA CYS A 376 -20.78 -25.31 -23.69
C CYS A 376 -20.67 -26.65 -24.45
N ILE A 377 -20.42 -26.57 -25.76
CA ILE A 377 -20.10 -27.71 -26.63
C ILE A 377 -18.63 -28.02 -26.40
N GLY A 378 -18.37 -28.86 -25.39
CA GLY A 378 -17.03 -29.24 -25.00
C GLY A 378 -17.01 -29.85 -23.62
N LYS A 379 -17.63 -31.03 -23.48
CA LYS A 379 -17.44 -31.88 -22.30
C LYS A 379 -15.93 -32.13 -22.15
N GLN A 380 -15.43 -31.97 -20.91
CA GLN A 380 -14.11 -32.36 -20.37
C GLN A 380 -13.14 -31.24 -19.92
N HIS A 381 -13.22 -29.99 -20.39
CA HIS A 381 -12.25 -28.95 -19.97
C HIS A 381 -12.83 -27.62 -19.41
N HIS A 382 -14.15 -27.41 -19.46
CA HIS A 382 -14.80 -26.32 -18.74
C HIS A 382 -15.38 -26.86 -17.42
N LYS A 383 -14.67 -26.68 -16.31
CA LYS A 383 -15.21 -26.98 -14.96
C LYS A 383 -16.32 -26.02 -14.54
N THR A 384 -16.47 -24.88 -15.23
CA THR A 384 -17.52 -23.89 -14.99
C THR A 384 -18.23 -23.57 -16.30
N GLY A 385 -19.48 -24.03 -16.44
CA GLY A 385 -20.44 -23.48 -17.41
C GLY A 385 -20.88 -22.08 -16.97
N ALA A 386 -19.92 -21.18 -16.73
CA ALA A 386 -20.15 -19.88 -16.10
C ALA A 386 -20.88 -18.95 -17.07
N LYS A 387 -22.22 -18.95 -16.96
CA LYS A 387 -23.04 -17.88 -17.52
C LYS A 387 -22.61 -16.54 -16.90
N TRP A 388 -22.48 -15.53 -17.74
CA TRP A 388 -22.29 -14.15 -17.32
C TRP A 388 -23.64 -13.58 -16.93
N ASP A 389 -24.10 -13.97 -15.75
CA ASP A 389 -25.28 -13.44 -15.08
C ASP A 389 -24.82 -12.60 -13.88
N PHE A 390 -24.15 -11.50 -14.17
CA PHE A 390 -23.64 -10.57 -13.17
C PHE A 390 -24.54 -9.35 -13.09
N ASP A 391 -24.68 -8.77 -11.89
CA ASP A 391 -25.46 -7.56 -11.72
C ASP A 391 -24.75 -6.36 -12.37
N GLU A 392 -25.30 -5.90 -13.50
CA GLU A 392 -24.81 -4.73 -14.23
C GLU A 392 -24.84 -3.47 -13.38
N VAL A 393 -25.79 -3.34 -12.46
CA VAL A 393 -25.92 -2.16 -11.60
C VAL A 393 -24.67 -2.03 -10.73
N THR A 394 -24.27 -3.13 -10.08
CA THR A 394 -23.06 -3.19 -9.25
C THR A 394 -21.78 -2.96 -10.06
N ILE A 395 -21.65 -3.55 -11.25
CA ILE A 395 -20.43 -3.40 -12.08
C ILE A 395 -20.26 -1.95 -12.55
N PHE A 396 -21.36 -1.31 -12.98
CA PHE A 396 -21.30 -0.02 -13.67
C PHE A 396 -21.75 1.18 -12.83
N ALA A 397 -22.03 1.02 -11.53
CA ALA A 397 -22.48 2.12 -10.67
C ALA A 397 -21.58 3.37 -10.79
N GLN A 398 -20.26 3.19 -10.59
CA GLN A 398 -19.29 4.29 -10.68
C GLN A 398 -19.15 4.84 -12.10
N VAL A 399 -19.21 3.97 -13.12
CA VAL A 399 -19.16 4.37 -14.54
C VAL A 399 -20.36 5.25 -14.91
N ASN A 400 -21.57 4.87 -14.46
CA ASN A 400 -22.78 5.63 -14.71
C ASN A 400 -22.74 7.00 -14.02
N ALA A 401 -22.28 7.05 -12.77
CA ALA A 401 -22.08 8.30 -12.06
C ALA A 401 -21.04 9.20 -12.75
N PHE A 402 -19.96 8.63 -13.27
CA PHE A 402 -18.93 9.36 -14.02
C PHE A 402 -19.46 9.92 -15.34
N ILE A 403 -20.20 9.13 -16.12
CA ILE A 403 -20.88 9.60 -17.33
C ILE A 403 -21.80 10.78 -17.01
N GLN A 404 -22.58 10.68 -15.94
CA GLN A 404 -23.47 11.75 -15.52
C GLN A 404 -22.69 13.01 -15.14
N ARG A 405 -21.60 12.88 -14.39
CA ARG A 405 -20.70 13.99 -14.04
C ARG A 405 -20.14 14.68 -15.28
N CYS A 406 -19.70 13.92 -16.28
CA CYS A 406 -19.19 14.47 -17.53
C CYS A 406 -20.27 15.23 -18.32
N ARG A 407 -21.52 14.76 -18.30
CA ARG A 407 -22.66 15.47 -18.94
C ARG A 407 -22.96 16.80 -18.25
N GLU A 408 -22.91 16.81 -16.92
CA GLU A 408 -23.12 18.02 -16.11
C GLU A 408 -22.02 19.07 -16.37
N LEU A 409 -20.76 18.64 -16.46
CA LEU A 409 -19.65 19.51 -16.88
C LEU A 409 -19.80 20.01 -18.33
N THR A 410 -20.32 19.16 -19.23
CA THR A 410 -20.60 19.57 -20.61
C THR A 410 -21.70 20.65 -20.66
N GLU A 411 -22.72 20.57 -19.80
CA GLU A 411 -23.76 21.60 -19.67
C GLU A 411 -23.18 22.94 -19.20
N ILE A 412 -22.20 22.93 -18.29
CA ILE A 412 -21.47 24.13 -17.87
C ILE A 412 -20.68 24.72 -19.05
N CYS A 413 -19.96 23.89 -19.81
CA CYS A 413 -19.25 24.34 -21.02
C CYS A 413 -20.19 24.99 -22.04
N ILE A 414 -21.36 24.40 -22.29
CA ILE A 414 -22.35 24.96 -23.21
C ILE A 414 -22.87 26.30 -22.69
N GLY A 415 -23.20 26.38 -21.39
CA GLY A 415 -23.62 27.63 -20.76
C GLY A 415 -22.55 28.73 -20.91
N ARG A 416 -21.28 28.38 -20.72
CA ARG A 416 -20.15 29.30 -20.91
C ARG A 416 -20.09 29.87 -22.32
N LEU A 417 -20.21 29.01 -23.34
CA LEU A 417 -20.23 29.45 -24.75
C LEU A 417 -21.44 30.35 -25.08
N GLN A 418 -22.55 30.22 -24.35
CA GLN A 418 -23.77 30.99 -24.59
C GLN A 418 -23.81 32.33 -23.84
N PHE A 419 -23.36 32.35 -22.58
CA PHE A 419 -23.54 33.48 -21.66
C PHE A 419 -22.29 34.33 -21.48
N VAL A 420 -21.12 33.84 -21.85
CA VAL A 420 -19.87 34.60 -21.78
C VAL A 420 -19.45 34.98 -23.19
N CYS A 421 -19.28 36.28 -23.44
CA CYS A 421 -18.77 36.78 -24.71
C CYS A 421 -17.26 36.54 -24.78
N SER A 422 -16.85 35.29 -25.01
CA SER A 422 -15.45 34.88 -25.12
C SER A 422 -15.13 34.29 -26.49
N SER A 423 -15.65 34.87 -27.57
CA SER A 423 -15.08 34.59 -28.88
C SER A 423 -13.80 35.42 -29.02
N PRO A 424 -12.62 34.83 -29.19
CA PRO A 424 -11.43 35.62 -29.48
C PRO A 424 -11.64 36.30 -30.83
N LEU A 425 -11.77 37.63 -30.82
CA LEU A 425 -11.69 38.39 -32.07
C LEU A 425 -10.21 38.54 -32.39
N VAL A 426 -9.79 37.90 -33.48
CA VAL A 426 -8.47 38.18 -34.06
C VAL A 426 -8.57 39.49 -34.82
N GLU A 427 -8.30 40.60 -34.13
CA GLU A 427 -7.96 41.86 -34.79
C GLU A 427 -6.43 42.01 -34.75
N ASN A 428 -5.81 42.12 -35.93
CA ASN A 428 -4.38 42.42 -36.09
C ASN A 428 -3.41 41.43 -35.40
N GLY A 429 -3.77 40.15 -35.28
CA GLY A 429 -2.87 39.11 -34.74
C GLY A 429 -2.72 39.11 -33.21
N ALA A 430 -3.49 39.94 -32.49
CA ALA A 430 -3.59 39.91 -31.03
C ALA A 430 -4.90 39.25 -30.59
N ILE A 431 -4.83 38.35 -29.61
CA ILE A 431 -6.00 37.74 -28.97
C ILE A 431 -6.58 38.78 -28.01
N ASN A 432 -7.62 39.49 -28.43
CA ASN A 432 -8.39 40.35 -27.54
C ASN A 432 -9.62 39.59 -27.05
N ASN A 433 -9.86 39.58 -25.73
CA ASN A 433 -11.13 39.13 -25.17
C ASN A 433 -12.24 39.98 -25.79
N ALA A 434 -13.19 39.35 -26.50
CA ALA A 434 -14.27 40.11 -27.13
C ALA A 434 -15.07 40.87 -26.08
N SER A 435 -15.16 42.19 -26.25
CA SER A 435 -16.13 43.00 -25.54
C SER A 435 -17.53 42.78 -26.10
N ILE A 436 -18.56 42.94 -25.27
CA ILE A 436 -19.97 42.96 -25.67
C ILE A 436 -20.13 43.80 -26.96
N PRO A 437 -20.83 43.30 -28.00
CA PRO A 437 -21.03 44.04 -29.24
C PRO A 437 -21.62 45.44 -29.00
N LYS A 438 -21.16 46.43 -29.76
CA LYS A 438 -21.69 47.80 -29.67
C LYS A 438 -23.01 47.87 -30.44
N PHE A 439 -24.09 48.19 -29.75
CA PHE A 439 -25.42 48.36 -30.34
C PHE A 439 -25.68 49.85 -30.64
N GLY A 440 -26.10 50.17 -31.86
CA GLY A 440 -26.51 51.52 -32.26
C GLY A 440 -27.94 51.88 -31.83
N GLY A 441 -28.30 53.17 -31.94
CA GLY A 441 -29.63 53.68 -31.60
C GLY A 441 -29.82 54.06 -30.12
N THR A 442 -30.98 54.61 -29.78
CA THR A 442 -31.29 55.13 -28.43
C THR A 442 -31.36 54.04 -27.36
N SER A 443 -31.72 52.80 -27.72
CA SER A 443 -31.78 51.65 -26.81
C SER A 443 -30.44 50.91 -26.65
N GLY A 444 -29.43 51.22 -27.46
CA GLY A 444 -28.14 50.52 -27.47
C GLY A 444 -27.45 50.43 -26.11
N PRO A 445 -27.32 51.54 -25.35
CA PRO A 445 -26.74 51.53 -24.00
C PRO A 445 -27.49 50.64 -23.00
N GLN A 446 -28.81 50.59 -23.08
CA GLN A 446 -29.64 49.76 -22.21
C GLN A 446 -29.45 48.27 -22.50
N ILE A 447 -29.36 47.90 -23.79
CA ILE A 447 -29.10 46.52 -24.23
C ILE A 447 -27.72 46.06 -23.75
N MET A 448 -26.68 46.88 -23.94
CA MET A 448 -25.32 46.56 -23.47
C MET A 448 -25.27 46.36 -21.94
N LYS A 449 -25.94 47.24 -21.17
CA LYS A 449 -26.02 47.10 -19.71
C LYS A 449 -26.73 45.81 -19.29
N SER A 450 -27.82 45.45 -20.00
CA SER A 450 -28.55 44.21 -19.75
C SER A 450 -27.69 42.97 -20.02
N LEU A 451 -26.99 42.93 -21.16
CA LEU A 451 -26.10 41.82 -21.52
C LEU A 451 -24.93 41.67 -20.55
N SER A 452 -24.32 42.79 -20.14
CA SER A 452 -23.26 42.78 -19.12
C SER A 452 -23.75 42.28 -17.77
N GLY A 453 -24.97 42.64 -17.37
CA GLY A 453 -25.59 42.14 -16.14
C GLY A 453 -25.84 40.63 -16.19
N ILE A 454 -26.27 40.10 -17.34
CA ILE A 454 -26.47 38.66 -17.56
C ILE A 454 -25.13 37.92 -17.46
N GLU A 455 -24.10 38.39 -18.17
CA GLU A 455 -22.76 37.80 -18.15
C GLU A 455 -22.14 37.79 -16.75
N GLN A 456 -22.27 38.90 -16.00
CA GLN A 456 -21.78 39.00 -14.62
C GLN A 456 -22.51 38.03 -13.68
N THR A 457 -23.84 37.93 -13.80
CA THR A 457 -24.65 37.02 -13.01
C THR A 457 -24.28 35.56 -13.28
N TYR A 458 -24.15 35.19 -14.56
CA TYR A 458 -23.72 33.86 -14.97
C TYR A 458 -22.32 33.52 -14.43
N THR A 459 -21.36 34.44 -14.58
CA THR A 459 -19.97 34.26 -14.12
C THR A 459 -19.92 34.02 -12.61
N SER A 460 -20.70 34.78 -11.83
CA SER A 460 -20.80 34.59 -10.39
C SER A 460 -21.31 33.19 -10.01
N HIS A 461 -22.27 32.64 -10.74
CA HIS A 461 -22.77 31.27 -10.48
C HIS A 461 -21.72 30.20 -10.80
N VAL A 462 -20.95 30.39 -11.88
CA VAL A 462 -19.87 29.44 -12.23
C VAL A 462 -18.71 29.51 -11.23
N GLU A 463 -18.35 30.69 -10.75
CA GLU A 463 -17.31 30.85 -9.71
C GLU A 463 -17.66 30.12 -8.41
N GLN A 464 -18.95 30.04 -8.05
CA GLN A 464 -19.39 29.28 -6.87
C GLN A 464 -19.10 27.78 -7.03
N LEU A 465 -19.27 27.23 -8.23
CA LEU A 465 -18.91 25.84 -8.53
C LEU A 465 -17.40 25.59 -8.53
N GLN A 466 -16.60 26.59 -8.91
CA GLN A 466 -15.14 26.47 -8.92
C GLN A 466 -14.55 26.50 -7.50
N LYS A 467 -15.22 27.18 -6.55
CA LYS A 467 -14.75 27.37 -5.16
C LYS A 467 -15.09 26.22 -4.21
N VAL A 468 -15.61 25.10 -4.71
CA VAL A 468 -15.92 23.93 -3.87
C VAL A 468 -14.64 23.32 -3.30
N ASP A 469 -14.74 22.77 -2.09
CA ASP A 469 -13.61 22.22 -1.32
C ASP A 469 -13.33 20.73 -1.57
N TYR A 470 -14.01 20.15 -2.56
CA TYR A 470 -13.95 18.74 -2.89
C TYR A 470 -13.62 18.50 -4.37
N ASP A 471 -13.16 17.28 -4.67
CA ASP A 471 -12.86 16.84 -6.02
C ASP A 471 -14.15 16.60 -6.83
N ILE A 472 -14.43 17.49 -7.78
CA ILE A 472 -15.62 17.46 -8.65
C ILE A 472 -15.65 16.19 -9.53
N LEU A 473 -14.51 15.62 -9.89
CA LEU A 473 -14.45 14.41 -10.71
C LEU A 473 -14.54 13.13 -9.88
N ASN A 474 -14.49 13.23 -8.54
CA ASN A 474 -14.77 12.12 -7.66
C ASN A 474 -16.28 11.86 -7.60
N VAL A 475 -16.71 10.78 -8.26
CA VAL A 475 -18.12 10.39 -8.37
C VAL A 475 -18.74 9.92 -7.06
N ARG A 476 -17.95 9.69 -6.01
CA ARG A 476 -18.46 9.36 -4.67
C ARG A 476 -18.86 10.59 -3.88
N THR A 477 -18.39 11.76 -4.29
CA THR A 477 -18.76 13.01 -3.65
C THR A 477 -20.20 13.33 -4.00
N SER A 478 -21.09 13.18 -3.01
CA SER A 478 -22.53 13.39 -3.16
C SER A 478 -22.91 14.88 -3.23
N GLN A 479 -22.04 15.76 -2.72
CA GLN A 479 -22.24 17.21 -2.63
C GLN A 479 -22.45 17.85 -4.00
N TRP A 480 -21.70 17.42 -5.02
CA TRP A 480 -21.80 17.98 -6.37
C TRP A 480 -23.20 17.94 -6.95
N HIS A 481 -23.97 16.88 -6.70
CA HIS A 481 -25.33 16.79 -7.22
C HIS A 481 -26.20 17.95 -6.72
N LYS A 482 -25.99 18.37 -5.47
CA LYS A 482 -26.68 19.52 -4.88
C LYS A 482 -26.19 20.83 -5.49
N ASP A 483 -24.88 21.02 -5.58
CA ASP A 483 -24.28 22.27 -6.06
C ASP A 483 -24.57 22.52 -7.55
N PHE A 484 -24.46 21.46 -8.37
CA PHE A 484 -24.84 21.51 -9.77
C PHE A 484 -26.34 21.78 -9.96
N ASN A 485 -27.21 21.18 -9.13
CA ASN A 485 -28.64 21.45 -9.20
C ASN A 485 -28.97 22.91 -8.83
N ASN A 486 -28.29 23.49 -7.83
CA ASN A 486 -28.42 24.90 -7.48
C ASN A 486 -27.99 25.81 -8.64
N TYR A 487 -26.84 25.52 -9.27
CA TYR A 487 -26.40 26.20 -10.48
C TYR A 487 -27.45 26.11 -11.60
N LYS A 488 -28.00 24.92 -11.84
CA LYS A 488 -28.99 24.69 -12.90
C LYS A 488 -30.28 25.46 -12.67
N ILE A 489 -30.72 25.58 -11.42
CA ILE A 489 -31.88 26.43 -11.06
C ILE A 489 -31.53 27.90 -11.32
N ALA A 490 -30.35 28.34 -10.91
CA ALA A 490 -29.92 29.74 -11.03
C ALA A 490 -29.72 30.22 -12.48
N VAL A 491 -29.37 29.33 -13.41
CA VAL A 491 -29.18 29.66 -14.85
C VAL A 491 -30.49 29.57 -15.66
N LYS A 492 -31.52 28.88 -15.14
CA LYS A 492 -32.84 28.77 -15.80
C LYS A 492 -33.76 29.97 -15.57
N VAL A 493 -33.43 30.82 -14.60
CA VAL A 493 -34.11 32.08 -14.26
C VAL A 493 -33.44 33.20 -15.02
#